data_AF-A0A401G3S7-F1
#
_entry.id   AF-A0A401G3S7-F1
#
_cell.length_a   1.000
_cell.length_b   1.000
_cell.length_c   1.000
_cell.angle_alpha   90.00
_cell.angle_beta   90.00
_cell.angle_gamma   90.00
#
_symmetry.space_group_name_H-M   'P 1'
#
loop_
_entity.id
_entity.type
_entity.pdbx_description
1 polymer ?
#
loop_
_entity_poly.entity_id
_entity_poly.type
_entity_poly.pdbx_seq_one_letter_code
_entity_poly.pdbx_strand_id
1 'polypeptide(L)'
;MHPACDMLKNVRFAGNLIPHSFHRHIRRESGTTDFEGVGIMSDILYHYRPAEIRDRKTGRITGYRQRFRGDKFQISYLQYAEHYGISKGQVTTAVKNPDRLGLVFREIHDGCPYRWAQPYEIHSCFCMKNCNLI
;
A
#
# COMPACT_ATOMS: atom_id res chain seq x y z
N MET A 1 28.65 -3.43 -20.14
CA MET A 1 27.54 -3.51 -19.15
C MET A 1 28.13 -3.87 -17.80
N HIS A 2 27.75 -3.19 -16.71
CA HIS A 2 28.29 -3.49 -15.38
C HIS A 2 27.89 -4.92 -14.95
N PRO A 3 28.80 -5.76 -14.42
CA PRO A 3 28.51 -7.17 -14.10
C PRO A 3 27.27 -7.37 -13.23
N ALA A 4 27.06 -6.53 -12.21
CA ALA A 4 25.87 -6.59 -11.36
C ALA A 4 24.56 -6.33 -12.14
N CYS A 5 24.58 -5.45 -13.15
CA CYS A 5 23.40 -5.22 -13.99
C CYS A 5 23.07 -6.45 -14.85
N ASP A 6 24.08 -7.22 -15.28
CA ASP A 6 23.89 -8.45 -16.04
C ASP A 6 23.31 -9.58 -15.20
N MET A 7 23.69 -9.65 -13.93
CA MET A 7 23.08 -10.59 -12.98
C MET A 7 21.60 -10.25 -12.71
N LEU A 8 21.26 -8.96 -12.64
CA LEU A 8 19.91 -8.51 -12.30
C LEU A 8 18.92 -8.56 -13.47
N LYS A 9 19.36 -8.71 -14.72
CA LYS A 9 18.49 -8.65 -15.92
C LYS A 9 17.33 -9.64 -15.90
N ASN A 10 17.51 -10.80 -15.26
CA ASN A 10 16.53 -11.87 -15.18
C ASN A 10 15.89 -12.01 -13.78
N VAL A 11 16.24 -11.11 -12.84
CA VAL A 11 15.68 -11.14 -11.49
C VAL A 11 14.29 -10.50 -11.52
N ARG A 12 13.29 -11.24 -11.04
CA ARG A 12 11.94 -10.71 -10.86
C ARG A 12 11.81 -10.09 -9.49
N PHE A 13 11.72 -8.77 -9.44
CA PHE A 13 11.35 -8.07 -8.22
C PHE A 13 9.87 -8.29 -7.91
N ALA A 14 9.57 -8.69 -6.68
CA ALA A 14 8.22 -8.83 -6.17
C ALA A 14 8.06 -7.92 -4.95
N GLY A 15 6.92 -7.25 -4.84
CA GLY A 15 6.61 -6.33 -3.76
C GLY A 15 6.02 -5.01 -4.27
N ASN A 16 6.07 -4.00 -3.39
CA ASN A 16 5.50 -2.70 -3.63
C ASN A 16 6.41 -1.88 -4.56
N LEU A 17 5.82 -1.23 -5.56
CA LEU A 17 6.52 -0.34 -6.48
C LEU A 17 6.30 1.09 -6.01
N ILE A 18 7.37 1.79 -5.63
CA ILE A 18 7.30 3.18 -5.19
C ILE A 18 7.63 4.10 -6.38
N PRO A 19 6.67 4.87 -6.92
CA PRO A 19 6.97 5.87 -7.94
C PRO A 19 7.91 6.94 -7.39
N HIS A 20 8.90 7.38 -8.17
CA HIS A 20 9.80 8.45 -7.74
C HIS A 20 9.04 9.76 -7.44
N SER A 21 7.92 10.01 -8.12
CA SER A 21 7.03 11.15 -7.89
C SER A 21 6.52 11.22 -6.44
N PHE A 22 6.40 10.10 -5.73
CA PHE A 22 5.88 10.08 -4.36
C PHE A 22 6.74 10.89 -3.40
N HIS A 23 8.06 10.84 -3.56
CA HIS A 23 8.99 11.59 -2.70
C HIS A 23 8.83 13.12 -2.84
N ARG A 24 8.30 13.58 -3.98
CA ARG A 24 8.03 15.00 -4.26
C ARG A 24 6.66 15.44 -3.72
N HIS A 25 5.64 14.59 -3.80
CA HIS A 25 4.27 14.96 -3.47
C HIS A 25 3.87 14.60 -2.02
N ILE A 26 4.40 13.50 -1.49
CA ILE A 26 4.10 13.03 -0.12
C ILE A 26 5.11 13.67 0.84
N ARG A 27 4.82 14.93 1.20
CA ARG A 27 5.66 15.75 2.09
C ARG A 27 5.04 15.90 3.47
N ARG A 28 5.89 16.01 4.49
CA ARG A 28 5.52 16.44 5.83
C ARG A 28 5.24 17.95 5.82
N GLU A 29 4.62 18.46 6.88
CA GLU A 29 4.40 19.91 7.06
C GLU A 29 5.70 20.71 7.12
N SER A 30 6.77 20.11 7.63
CA SER A 30 8.14 20.66 7.60
C SER A 30 8.70 20.80 6.17
N GLY A 31 8.00 20.29 5.17
CA GLY A 31 8.42 20.31 3.79
C GLY A 31 9.40 19.20 3.42
N THR A 32 9.78 18.27 4.32
CA THR A 32 10.61 17.09 4.01
C THR A 32 9.78 15.89 3.50
N THR A 33 10.40 14.88 2.88
CA THR A 33 9.68 13.67 2.44
C THR A 33 9.14 12.92 3.64
N ASP A 34 7.89 12.47 3.54
CA ASP A 34 7.32 11.53 4.49
C ASP A 34 7.54 10.09 4.03
N PHE A 35 8.69 9.50 4.38
CA PHE A 35 9.07 8.17 3.90
C PHE A 35 8.10 7.07 4.35
N GLU A 36 7.60 7.14 5.58
CA GLU A 36 6.60 6.20 6.08
C GLU A 36 5.28 6.34 5.30
N GLY A 37 4.82 7.57 5.04
CA GLY A 37 3.64 7.83 4.22
C GLY A 37 3.80 7.35 2.77
N VAL A 38 4.99 7.51 2.18
CA VAL A 38 5.34 6.98 0.85
C VAL A 38 5.25 5.45 0.82
N GLY A 39 5.79 4.78 1.84
CA GLY A 39 5.74 3.33 1.98
C GLY A 39 4.30 2.83 2.05
N ILE A 40 3.50 3.39 2.96
CA ILE A 40 2.09 3.02 3.15
C ILE A 40 1.28 3.28 1.87
N MET A 41 1.48 4.42 1.20
CA MET A 41 0.78 4.71 -0.06
C MET A 41 1.10 3.67 -1.14
N SER A 42 2.37 3.26 -1.24
CA SER A 42 2.80 2.23 -2.18
C SER A 42 2.17 0.86 -1.90
N ASP A 43 1.98 0.53 -0.62
CA ASP A 43 1.30 -0.70 -0.21
C ASP A 43 -0.20 -0.67 -0.53
N ILE A 44 -0.86 0.45 -0.25
CA ILE A 44 -2.25 0.65 -0.67
C ILE A 44 -2.37 0.46 -2.18
N LEU A 45 -1.50 1.08 -2.99
CA LEU A 45 -1.48 0.89 -4.44
C LEU A 45 -1.27 -0.56 -4.86
N TYR A 46 -0.36 -1.27 -4.19
CA TYR A 46 -0.14 -2.67 -4.47
C TYR A 46 -1.41 -3.50 -4.30
N HIS A 47 -2.20 -3.23 -3.26
CA HIS A 47 -3.48 -3.91 -3.03
C HIS A 47 -4.56 -3.54 -4.05
N TYR A 48 -4.57 -2.30 -4.53
CA TYR A 48 -5.48 -1.85 -5.59
C TYR A 48 -5.06 -2.29 -6.99
N ARG A 49 -3.78 -2.66 -7.20
CA ARG A 49 -3.32 -3.21 -8.47
C ARG A 49 -3.94 -4.60 -8.71
N PRO A 50 -4.69 -4.81 -9.80
CA PRO A 50 -5.28 -6.11 -10.09
C PRO A 50 -4.23 -7.22 -10.13
N ALA A 51 -4.50 -8.33 -9.46
CA ALA A 51 -3.66 -9.52 -9.55
C ALA A 51 -3.99 -10.26 -10.84
N GLU A 52 -2.97 -10.51 -11.65
CA GLU A 52 -3.06 -11.33 -12.85
C GLU A 52 -3.38 -12.78 -12.47
N ILE A 53 -4.45 -13.32 -13.06
CA ILE A 53 -4.71 -14.76 -13.06
C ILE A 53 -4.00 -15.31 -14.29
N ARG A 54 -3.09 -16.26 -14.09
CA ARG A 54 -2.34 -16.89 -15.17
C ARG A 54 -2.70 -18.36 -15.27
N ASP A 55 -2.87 -18.84 -16.49
CA ASP A 55 -3.03 -20.26 -16.77
C ASP A 55 -1.75 -21.01 -16.35
N ARG A 56 -1.93 -22.08 -15.57
CA ARG A 56 -0.82 -22.79 -14.94
C ARG A 56 0.06 -23.54 -15.95
N LYS A 57 -0.47 -23.91 -17.12
CA LYS A 57 0.21 -24.70 -18.15
C LYS A 57 0.90 -23.82 -19.20
N THR A 58 0.27 -22.72 -19.58
CA THR A 58 0.73 -21.83 -20.67
C THR A 58 1.35 -20.53 -20.17
N GLY A 59 1.12 -20.16 -18.90
CA GLY A 59 1.59 -18.90 -18.33
C GLY A 59 0.87 -17.65 -18.86
N ARG A 60 -0.12 -17.81 -19.75
CA ARG A 60 -0.91 -16.71 -20.31
C ARG A 60 -1.81 -16.11 -19.27
N ILE A 61 -2.00 -14.79 -19.32
CA ILE A 61 -2.96 -14.08 -18.48
C ILE A 61 -4.37 -14.45 -18.95
N THR A 62 -5.16 -15.06 -18.06
CA THR A 62 -6.55 -15.48 -18.33
C THR A 62 -7.58 -14.56 -17.69
N GLY A 63 -7.15 -13.65 -16.82
CA GLY A 63 -8.02 -12.66 -16.21
C GLY A 63 -7.34 -11.88 -15.11
N TYR A 64 -8.14 -11.11 -14.37
CA TYR A 64 -7.67 -10.30 -13.25
C TYR A 64 -8.61 -10.48 -12.05
N ARG A 65 -8.05 -10.36 -10.85
CA ARG A 65 -8.81 -10.33 -9.60
C ARG A 65 -8.29 -9.27 -8.64
N GLN A 66 -9.15 -8.80 -7.75
CA GLN A 66 -8.75 -7.98 -6.62
C GLN A 66 -7.87 -8.76 -5.64
N ARG A 67 -6.99 -8.05 -4.93
CA ARG A 67 -6.07 -8.62 -3.93
C ARG A 67 -6.65 -8.62 -2.51
N PHE A 68 -7.72 -7.88 -2.27
CA PHE A 68 -8.41 -7.79 -0.99
C PHE A 68 -9.87 -8.22 -1.12
N ARG A 69 -10.57 -8.36 0.00
CA ARG A 69 -11.99 -8.70 0.06
C ARG A 69 -12.80 -7.44 0.40
N GLY A 70 -14.05 -7.40 -0.07
CA GLY A 70 -14.93 -6.24 0.12
C GLY A 70 -14.59 -5.09 -0.82
N ASP A 71 -15.22 -3.94 -0.58
CA ASP A 71 -15.16 -2.79 -1.51
C ASP A 71 -13.92 -1.90 -1.31
N LYS A 72 -13.26 -2.01 -0.15
CA LYS A 72 -12.12 -1.18 0.25
C LYS A 72 -11.03 -2.04 0.87
N PHE A 73 -9.78 -1.65 0.65
CA PHE A 73 -8.66 -2.28 1.33
C PHE A 73 -8.70 -1.97 2.82
N GLN A 74 -8.63 -3.01 3.66
CA GLN A 74 -8.69 -2.88 5.12
C GLN A 74 -7.43 -3.47 5.75
N ILE A 75 -6.83 -2.72 6.67
CA ILE A 75 -5.65 -3.16 7.42
C ILE A 75 -5.59 -2.46 8.78
N SER A 76 -5.12 -3.17 9.80
CA SER A 76 -4.98 -2.61 11.15
C SER A 76 -3.68 -1.84 11.30
N TYR A 77 -3.67 -0.89 12.24
CA TYR A 77 -2.47 -0.11 12.54
C TYR A 77 -1.38 -0.96 13.18
N LEU A 78 -1.75 -2.03 13.91
CA LEU A 78 -0.78 -2.98 14.43
C LEU A 78 -0.12 -3.75 13.29
N GLN A 79 -0.90 -4.24 12.33
CA GLN A 79 -0.35 -4.94 11.16
C GLN A 79 0.62 -4.04 10.39
N TYR A 80 0.31 -2.76 10.22
CA TYR A 80 1.28 -1.82 9.61
C TYR A 80 2.52 -1.59 10.47
N ALA A 81 2.34 -1.45 11.79
CA ALA A 81 3.45 -1.27 12.72
C ALA A 81 4.43 -2.45 12.66
N GLU A 82 3.90 -3.68 12.66
CA GLU A 82 4.66 -4.92 12.53
C GLU A 82 5.30 -5.06 11.14
N HIS A 83 4.55 -4.77 10.06
CA HIS A 83 5.04 -4.89 8.69
C HIS A 83 6.22 -3.96 8.40
N TYR A 84 6.13 -2.69 8.82
CA TYR A 84 7.17 -1.68 8.60
C TYR A 84 8.19 -1.58 9.73
N GLY A 85 8.00 -2.29 10.84
CA GLY A 85 8.88 -2.19 12.02
C GLY A 85 8.90 -0.81 12.66
N ILE A 86 7.76 -0.09 12.66
CA ILE A 86 7.63 1.27 13.21
C ILE A 86 6.57 1.32 14.32
N SER A 87 6.62 2.36 15.17
CA SER A 87 5.62 2.51 16.24
C SER A 87 4.21 2.77 15.69
N LYS A 88 3.17 2.39 16.45
CA LYS A 88 1.76 2.73 16.13
C LYS A 88 1.53 4.25 15.96
N GLY A 89 2.28 5.06 16.71
CA GLY A 89 2.25 6.53 16.58
C GLY A 89 2.77 6.99 15.22
N GLN A 90 3.88 6.41 14.74
CA GLN A 90 4.39 6.68 13.39
C GLN A 90 3.42 6.22 12.31
N VAL A 91 2.82 5.02 12.43
CA VAL A 91 1.76 4.57 11.51
C VAL A 91 0.62 5.57 11.48
N THR A 92 0.19 6.06 12.64
CA THR A 92 -0.93 7.02 12.73
C THR A 92 -0.64 8.30 11.99
N THR A 93 0.57 8.84 12.10
CA THR A 93 0.99 10.03 11.38
C THR A 93 1.13 9.75 9.88
N ALA A 94 1.79 8.65 9.53
CA ALA A 94 2.06 8.26 8.14
C ALA A 94 0.79 7.97 7.34
N VAL A 95 -0.21 7.33 7.96
CA VAL A 95 -1.51 7.05 7.34
C VAL A 95 -2.32 8.34 7.11
N LYS A 96 -2.24 9.30 8.04
CA LYS A 96 -3.00 10.57 7.95
C LYS A 96 -2.51 11.46 6.81
N ASN A 97 -1.23 11.40 6.46
CA ASN A 97 -0.65 12.36 5.53
C ASN A 97 -1.14 12.16 4.06
N PRO A 98 -1.16 10.95 3.48
CA PRO A 98 -1.76 10.71 2.16
C PRO A 98 -3.26 11.08 2.09
N ASP A 99 -4.01 10.86 3.17
CA ASP A 99 -5.43 11.26 3.30
C ASP A 99 -5.57 12.79 3.28
N ARG A 100 -4.75 13.51 4.06
CA ARG A 100 -4.67 14.98 4.07
C ARG A 100 -4.30 15.55 2.69
N LEU A 101 -3.43 14.87 1.95
CA LEU A 101 -3.02 15.25 0.59
C LEU A 101 -4.07 14.88 -0.48
N GLY A 102 -5.16 14.21 -0.10
CA GLY A 102 -6.24 13.81 -0.99
C GLY A 102 -5.92 12.63 -1.91
N LEU A 103 -4.82 11.91 -1.66
CA LEU A 103 -4.39 10.75 -2.45
C LEU A 103 -5.23 9.51 -2.15
N VAL A 104 -5.69 9.39 -0.92
CA VAL A 104 -6.58 8.32 -0.47
C VAL A 104 -7.72 8.91 0.34
N PHE A 105 -8.84 8.21 0.39
CA PHE A 105 -9.86 8.38 1.40
C PHE A 105 -9.65 7.33 2.48
N ARG A 106 -9.65 7.75 3.74
CA ARG A 106 -9.60 6.83 4.87
C ARG A 106 -10.88 6.91 5.69
N GLU A 107 -11.48 5.76 5.94
CA GLU A 107 -12.52 5.59 6.95
C GLU A 107 -11.93 4.86 8.16
N ILE A 108 -12.15 5.43 9.34
CA ILE A 108 -11.77 4.81 10.61
C ILE A 108 -12.99 4.07 11.13
N HIS A 109 -12.82 2.78 11.40
CA HIS A 109 -13.86 1.96 12.02
C HIS A 109 -13.35 1.51 13.39
N ASP A 110 -14.11 1.83 14.44
CA ASP A 110 -13.89 1.30 15.78
C ASP A 110 -14.39 -0.15 15.80
N GLY A 111 -13.47 -1.09 15.62
CA GLY A 111 -13.75 -2.51 15.46
C GLY A 111 -13.90 -2.93 13.99
N CYS A 112 -13.15 -3.94 13.58
CA CYS A 112 -13.32 -4.57 12.27
C CYS A 112 -14.61 -5.40 12.26
N PRO A 113 -15.48 -5.27 11.24
CA PRO A 113 -16.73 -6.04 11.17
C PRO A 113 -16.52 -7.53 10.89
N TYR A 114 -15.28 -7.98 10.65
CA TYR A 114 -14.95 -9.37 10.36
C TYR A 114 -14.38 -10.09 11.59
N ARG A 115 -14.99 -11.23 11.93
CA ARG A 115 -14.71 -12.09 13.12
C ARG A 115 -13.27 -12.54 13.35
N TRP A 116 -12.35 -12.35 12.40
CA TRP A 116 -10.95 -12.79 12.50
C TRP A 116 -9.98 -11.67 12.87
N ALA A 117 -10.48 -10.44 13.08
CA ALA A 117 -9.68 -9.30 13.54
C ALA A 117 -9.87 -9.07 15.05
N GLN A 118 -8.80 -8.62 15.72
CA GLN A 118 -8.79 -8.38 17.17
C GLN A 118 -9.81 -7.27 17.55
N PRO A 119 -10.68 -7.47 18.56
CA PRO A 119 -11.80 -6.56 18.86
C PRO A 119 -11.42 -5.12 19.26
N TYR A 120 -10.14 -4.84 19.52
CA TYR A 120 -9.64 -3.56 20.06
C TYR A 120 -8.64 -2.87 19.13
N GLU A 121 -8.57 -3.26 17.86
CA GLU A 121 -7.66 -2.64 16.92
C GLU A 121 -8.36 -1.55 16.10
N ILE A 122 -7.66 -0.42 15.93
CA ILE A 122 -8.07 0.60 14.97
C ILE A 122 -7.77 0.02 13.59
N HIS A 123 -8.82 -0.10 12.78
CA HIS A 123 -8.72 -0.47 11.37
C HIS A 123 -8.91 0.77 10.51
N SER A 124 -8.00 0.96 9.56
CA SER A 124 -8.23 1.89 8.45
C SER A 124 -8.80 1.13 7.27
N CYS A 125 -9.92 1.61 6.75
CA CYS A 125 -10.40 1.25 5.42
C CYS A 125 -9.93 2.34 4.44
N PHE A 126 -9.12 1.96 3.46
CA PHE A 126 -8.64 2.88 2.43
C PHE A 126 -9.45 2.70 1.16
N CYS A 127 -9.98 3.81 0.63
CA CYS A 127 -10.51 3.92 -0.71
C CYS A 127 -9.61 4.85 -1.53
N MET A 128 -9.26 4.48 -2.76
CA MET A 128 -8.46 5.34 -3.63
C MET A 128 -9.29 6.55 -4.09
N LYS A 129 -8.75 7.77 -3.95
CA LYS A 129 -9.33 8.97 -4.58
C LYS A 129 -8.51 9.29 -5.82
N ASN A 130 -9.19 9.53 -6.94
CA ASN A 130 -8.60 9.97 -8.22
C ASN A 130 -7.30 9.23 -8.60
N CYS A 131 -7.44 8.06 -9.23
CA CYS A 131 -6.31 7.28 -9.77
C CYS A 131 -5.46 8.02 -10.82
N ASN A 132 -5.88 9.20 -11.29
CA ASN A 132 -5.19 10.01 -12.30
C ASN A 132 -4.05 10.88 -11.74
N LEU A 133 -3.84 10.90 -10.42
CA LEU A 133 -2.76 11.65 -9.76
C LEU A 133 -1.51 10.80 -9.45
N ILE A 134 -1.46 9.56 -9.93
CA ILE A 134 -0.41 8.57 -9.64
C ILE A 134 0.45 8.36 -10.89
#